data_AF-A0A2Z5G091-F1
#
_entry.id   AF-A0A2Z5G091-F1
#
_cell.length_a   1.000
_cell.length_b   1.000
_cell.length_c   1.000
_cell.angle_alpha   90.00
_cell.angle_beta   90.00
_cell.angle_gamma   90.00
#
_symmetry.space_group_name_H-M   'P 1'
#
loop_
_entity.id
_entity.type
_entity.pdbx_description
1 polymer ?
#
loop_
_entity_poly.entity_id
_entity_poly.type
_entity_poly.pdbx_seq_one_letter_code
_entity_poly.pdbx_strand_id
1 'polypeptide(L)'
;MTIPLVASFWLMLAFYLIHILDESLLGGSFVEKVRKHWWPEYSWVMFFWFNAGYLVLMSSCIVLYDRQGDRYLFLPLAWAIERFCNSIWHIWWAVRYREYSPGLLTCILIWMQTYFILAYHPSSQWGD
;
A
#
# COMPACT_ATOMS: atom_id res chain seq x y z
N MET A 1 -13.59 -1.50 -21.93
CA MET A 1 -13.94 -0.65 -20.77
C MET A 1 -12.65 -0.01 -20.28
N THR A 2 -12.58 1.32 -20.26
CA THR A 2 -11.48 2.05 -19.61
C THR A 2 -11.84 2.23 -18.14
N ILE A 3 -11.09 1.61 -17.22
CA ILE A 3 -11.24 1.86 -15.79
C ILE A 3 -10.56 3.21 -15.51
N PRO A 4 -11.24 4.20 -14.91
CA PRO A 4 -10.61 5.46 -14.55
C PRO A 4 -9.44 5.23 -13.60
N LEU A 5 -8.31 5.89 -13.82
CA LEU A 5 -7.12 5.71 -12.96
C LEU A 5 -7.42 6.01 -11.48
N VAL A 6 -8.29 6.97 -11.19
CA VAL A 6 -8.73 7.26 -9.83
C VAL A 6 -9.32 6.03 -9.13
N ALA A 7 -10.06 5.18 -9.86
CA ALA A 7 -10.60 3.94 -9.31
C ALA A 7 -9.48 2.96 -8.94
N SER A 8 -8.40 2.92 -9.72
CA SER A 8 -7.21 2.13 -9.40
C SER A 8 -6.50 2.61 -8.13
N PHE A 9 -6.50 3.90 -7.84
CA PHE A 9 -5.94 4.40 -6.58
C PHE A 9 -6.83 4.12 -5.37
N TRP A 10 -8.16 4.22 -5.52
CA TRP A 10 -9.09 3.77 -4.48
C TRP A 10 -8.97 2.26 -4.20
N LEU A 11 -8.74 1.45 -5.25
CA LEU A 11 -8.50 0.02 -5.09
C LEU A 11 -7.18 -0.26 -4.36
N MET A 12 -6.12 0.52 -4.64
CA MET A 12 -4.87 0.44 -3.86
C MET A 12 -5.11 0.75 -2.37
N LEU A 13 -5.92 1.76 -2.05
CA LEU A 13 -6.30 2.06 -0.67
C LEU A 13 -7.08 0.90 -0.03
N ALA A 14 -7.99 0.27 -0.77
CA ALA A 14 -8.71 -0.90 -0.28
C ALA A 14 -7.77 -2.09 0.01
N PHE A 15 -6.78 -2.33 -0.85
CA PHE A 15 -5.75 -3.34 -0.60
C PHE A 15 -4.88 -3.00 0.61
N TYR A 16 -4.61 -1.71 0.84
CA TYR A 16 -3.95 -1.29 2.05
C TYR A 16 -4.78 -1.54 3.33
N LEU A 17 -6.11 -1.42 3.29
CA LEU A 17 -6.96 -1.84 4.41
C LEU A 17 -6.82 -3.34 4.70
N ILE A 18 -6.81 -4.17 3.65
CA ILE A 18 -6.56 -5.62 3.79
C ILE A 18 -5.16 -5.87 4.37
N HIS A 19 -4.17 -5.06 3.97
CA HIS A 19 -2.81 -5.14 4.48
C HIS A 19 -2.74 -4.85 5.99
N ILE A 20 -3.44 -3.83 6.46
CA ILE A 20 -3.57 -3.56 7.91
C ILE A 20 -4.16 -4.77 8.63
N LEU A 21 -5.17 -5.42 8.06
CA LEU A 21 -5.79 -6.61 8.65
C LEU A 21 -4.83 -7.81 8.68
N ASP A 22 -4.13 -8.07 7.57
CA ASP A 22 -3.08 -9.09 7.49
C ASP A 22 -2.01 -8.84 8.57
N GLU A 23 -1.47 -7.62 8.61
CA GLU A 23 -0.48 -7.21 9.61
C GLU A 23 -0.99 -7.29 11.05
N SER A 24 -2.29 -7.12 11.28
CA SER A 24 -2.85 -7.18 12.63
C SER A 24 -3.12 -8.62 13.10
N LEU A 25 -3.48 -9.52 12.18
CA LEU A 25 -4.09 -10.81 12.54
C LEU A 25 -3.22 -12.02 12.21
N LEU A 26 -2.37 -11.95 11.20
CA LEU A 26 -1.66 -13.11 10.67
C LEU A 26 -0.22 -13.22 11.18
N GLY A 27 0.23 -14.46 11.38
CA GLY A 27 1.62 -14.78 11.69
C GLY A 27 2.18 -14.21 13.00
N GLY A 28 1.33 -13.84 13.96
CA GLY A 28 1.75 -13.22 15.23
C GLY A 28 1.79 -11.69 15.20
N SER A 29 1.13 -11.04 14.25
CA SER A 29 1.04 -9.58 14.09
C SER A 29 2.36 -8.85 13.81
N PHE A 30 2.28 -7.77 13.06
CA PHE A 30 3.41 -6.91 12.74
C PHE A 30 4.03 -6.31 14.01
N VAL A 31 3.19 -5.92 14.99
CA VAL A 31 3.66 -5.32 16.24
C VAL A 31 4.58 -6.27 16.99
N GLU A 32 4.19 -7.52 17.24
CA GLU A 32 5.04 -8.45 17.99
C GLU A 32 6.32 -8.80 17.20
N LYS A 33 6.21 -8.92 15.88
CA LYS A 33 7.35 -9.20 15.00
C LYS A 33 8.36 -8.06 14.99
N VAL A 34 7.92 -6.81 14.88
CA VAL A 34 8.80 -5.64 14.97
C VAL A 34 9.45 -5.55 16.35
N ARG A 35 8.69 -5.79 17.42
CA ARG A 35 9.25 -5.80 18.79
C ARG A 35 10.34 -6.84 18.96
N LYS A 36 10.15 -8.02 18.39
CA LYS A 36 11.10 -9.13 18.49
C LYS A 36 12.42 -8.86 17.77
N HIS A 37 12.38 -8.20 16.61
CA HIS A 37 13.53 -8.16 15.71
C HIS A 37 14.19 -6.79 15.54
N TRP A 38 13.49 -5.69 15.79
CA TRP A 38 13.97 -4.35 15.43
C TRP A 38 13.75 -3.30 16.50
N TRP A 39 12.55 -3.25 17.09
CA TRP A 39 12.14 -2.14 17.97
C TRP A 39 11.30 -2.62 19.15
N PRO A 40 11.94 -3.01 20.27
CA PRO A 40 11.27 -3.60 21.45
C PRO A 40 10.14 -2.73 22.06
N GLU A 41 10.24 -1.41 21.95
CA GLU A 41 9.25 -0.45 22.48
C GLU A 41 8.08 -0.19 21.50
N TYR A 42 8.10 -0.76 20.30
CA TYR A 42 7.02 -0.60 19.34
C TYR A 42 5.70 -1.12 19.91
N SER A 43 4.60 -0.40 19.70
CA SER A 43 3.32 -0.69 20.35
C SER A 43 2.14 -0.61 19.38
N TRP A 44 1.02 -1.21 19.79
CA TRP A 44 -0.25 -1.12 19.07
C TRP A 44 -0.73 0.33 18.88
N VAL A 45 -0.41 1.22 19.82
CA VAL A 45 -0.76 2.65 19.70
C VAL A 45 0.04 3.31 18.57
N MET A 46 1.34 3.01 18.47
CA MET A 46 2.17 3.49 17.36
C MET A 46 1.66 2.94 16.03
N PHE A 47 1.43 1.63 15.96
CA PHE A 47 0.87 0.96 14.78
C PHE A 47 -0.46 1.59 14.34
N PHE A 48 -1.37 1.84 15.28
CA PHE A 48 -2.64 2.51 15.01
C PHE A 48 -2.41 3.89 14.38
N TRP A 49 -1.60 4.75 15.00
CA TRP A 49 -1.40 6.12 14.51
C TRP A 49 -0.67 6.18 13.17
N PHE A 50 0.31 5.29 12.94
CA PHE A 50 0.96 5.17 11.64
C PHE A 50 -0.05 4.82 10.55
N ASN A 51 -0.85 3.77 10.76
CA ASN A 51 -1.82 3.35 9.75
C ASN A 51 -2.97 4.35 9.57
N ALA A 52 -3.48 4.95 10.64
CA ALA A 52 -4.50 5.99 10.56
C ALA A 52 -4.01 7.22 9.81
N GLY A 53 -2.79 7.69 10.11
CA GLY A 53 -2.17 8.79 9.38
C GLY A 53 -1.96 8.46 7.91
N TYR A 54 -1.50 7.25 7.61
CA TYR A 54 -1.28 6.79 6.24
C TYR A 54 -2.58 6.68 5.44
N LEU A 55 -3.66 6.17 6.04
CA LEU A 55 -4.99 6.13 5.42
C LEU A 55 -5.50 7.53 5.06
N VAL A 56 -5.40 8.48 6.00
CA VAL A 56 -5.81 9.88 5.77
C VAL A 56 -4.99 10.49 4.64
N LEU A 57 -3.68 10.26 4.65
CA LEU A 57 -2.76 10.82 3.66
C LEU A 57 -3.03 10.26 2.25
N MET A 58 -3.11 8.93 2.11
CA MET A 58 -3.45 8.30 0.82
C MET A 58 -4.80 8.80 0.31
N SER A 59 -5.83 8.80 1.14
CA SER A 59 -7.17 9.26 0.76
C SER A 59 -7.16 10.73 0.32
N SER A 60 -6.43 11.58 1.04
CA SER A 60 -6.28 13.00 0.69
C SER A 60 -5.57 13.19 -0.64
N CYS A 61 -4.51 12.41 -0.92
CA CYS A 61 -3.81 12.44 -2.19
C CYS A 61 -4.70 12.00 -3.37
N ILE A 62 -5.54 10.97 -3.17
CA ILE A 62 -6.50 10.52 -4.19
C ILE A 62 -7.53 11.60 -4.47
N VAL A 63 -8.16 12.16 -3.43
CA VAL A 63 -9.15 13.25 -3.57
C VAL A 63 -8.52 14.49 -4.22
N LEU A 64 -7.28 14.81 -3.88
CA LEU A 64 -6.56 15.94 -4.46
C LEU A 64 -6.31 15.73 -5.96
N TYR A 65 -5.87 14.53 -6.35
CA TYR A 65 -5.72 14.14 -7.75
C TYR A 65 -7.06 14.19 -8.49
N ASP A 66 -8.12 13.61 -7.93
CA ASP A 66 -9.44 13.57 -8.55
C ASP A 66 -10.01 14.98 -8.82
N ARG A 67 -9.76 15.93 -7.91
CA ARG A 67 -10.27 17.30 -8.04
C ARG A 67 -9.38 18.24 -8.85
N GLN A 68 -8.07 18.04 -8.85
CA GLN A 68 -7.10 18.97 -9.46
C GLN A 68 -6.37 18.37 -10.67
N GLY A 69 -6.70 17.14 -11.04
CA GLY A 69 -6.20 16.45 -12.23
C GLY A 69 -4.72 16.07 -12.15
N ASP A 70 -4.13 15.89 -13.33
CA ASP A 70 -2.83 15.24 -13.53
C ASP A 70 -1.65 15.93 -12.85
N ARG A 71 -1.76 17.22 -12.51
CA ARG A 71 -0.74 17.95 -11.74
C ARG A 71 -0.40 17.26 -10.42
N TYR A 72 -1.37 16.56 -9.83
CA TYR A 72 -1.21 15.87 -8.55
C TYR A 72 -1.12 14.35 -8.68
N LEU A 73 -1.03 13.82 -9.91
CA LEU A 73 -0.92 12.38 -10.18
C LEU A 73 0.24 11.71 -9.44
N PHE A 74 1.36 12.43 -9.30
CA PHE A 74 2.54 11.91 -8.62
C PHE A 74 2.29 11.54 -7.15
N LEU A 75 1.28 12.14 -6.50
CA LEU A 75 0.96 11.89 -5.10
C LEU A 75 0.40 10.47 -4.87
N PRO A 76 -0.75 10.06 -5.44
CA PRO A 76 -1.22 8.69 -5.29
C PRO A 76 -0.26 7.66 -5.91
N LEU A 77 0.48 8.04 -6.96
CA LEU A 77 1.49 7.17 -7.56
C LEU A 77 2.67 6.90 -6.61
N ALA A 78 3.14 7.91 -5.87
CA ALA A 78 4.21 7.73 -4.88
C ALA A 78 3.81 6.70 -3.82
N TRP A 79 2.55 6.72 -3.36
CA TRP A 79 2.05 5.73 -2.41
C TRP A 79 1.88 4.34 -3.01
N ALA A 80 1.49 4.23 -4.28
CA ALA A 80 1.46 2.93 -4.98
C ALA A 80 2.87 2.33 -5.08
N ILE A 81 3.88 3.14 -5.42
CA ILE A 81 5.29 2.72 -5.48
C ILE A 81 5.79 2.32 -4.09
N GLU A 82 5.48 3.11 -3.07
CA GLU A 82 5.87 2.80 -1.70
C GLU A 82 5.27 1.46 -1.24
N ARG A 83 3.98 1.20 -1.51
CA ARG A 83 3.35 -0.09 -1.19
C ARG A 83 3.99 -1.25 -1.96
N PHE A 84 4.38 -1.04 -3.21
CA PHE A 84 5.11 -2.04 -3.99
C PHE A 84 6.48 -2.36 -3.35
N CYS A 85 7.24 -1.34 -2.95
CA CYS A 85 8.52 -1.51 -2.25
C CYS A 85 8.35 -2.18 -0.88
N ASN A 86 7.31 -1.80 -0.12
CA ASN A 86 6.95 -2.45 1.13
C ASN A 86 6.61 -3.94 0.92
N SER A 87 5.95 -4.30 -0.19
CA SER A 87 5.71 -5.71 -0.53
C SER A 87 7.01 -6.51 -0.75
N ILE A 88 8.04 -5.89 -1.33
CA ILE A 88 9.38 -6.50 -1.46
C ILE A 88 10.00 -6.71 -0.07
N TRP A 89 9.84 -5.74 0.83
CA TRP A 89 10.31 -5.85 2.21
C TRP A 89 9.71 -7.06 2.94
N HIS A 90 8.40 -7.31 2.81
CA HIS A 90 7.77 -8.47 3.45
C HIS A 90 8.26 -9.81 2.90
N ILE A 91 8.57 -9.89 1.60
CA ILE A 91 9.17 -11.09 1.00
C ILE A 91 10.58 -11.29 1.54
N TRP A 92 11.40 -10.22 1.55
CA TRP A 92 12.73 -10.26 2.14
C TRP A 92 12.68 -10.71 3.60
N TRP A 93 11.75 -10.17 4.39
CA TRP A 93 11.55 -10.56 5.79
C TRP A 93 11.25 -12.05 5.91
N ALA A 94 10.28 -12.55 5.14
CA ALA A 94 9.88 -13.95 5.19
C ALA A 94 11.05 -14.89 4.88
N VAL A 95 11.88 -14.54 3.89
CA VAL A 95 13.10 -15.29 3.55
C VAL A 95 14.15 -15.17 4.66
N ARG A 96 14.40 -13.96 5.16
CA ARG A 96 15.46 -13.66 6.13
C ARG A 96 15.24 -14.29 7.49
N TYR A 97 13.99 -14.29 7.96
CA TYR A 97 13.62 -14.79 9.28
C TYR A 97 12.98 -16.18 9.25
N ARG A 98 12.74 -16.73 8.04
CA ARG A 98 12.13 -18.06 7.82
C ARG A 98 10.81 -18.22 8.56
N GLU A 99 10.03 -17.16 8.59
CA GLU A 99 8.71 -17.11 9.23
C GLU A 99 7.75 -16.33 8.35
N TYR A 100 6.45 -16.51 8.55
CA TYR A 100 5.46 -15.69 7.88
C TYR A 100 5.67 -14.22 8.27
N SER A 101 5.86 -13.35 7.27
CA SER A 101 5.84 -11.91 7.47
C SER A 101 4.38 -11.45 7.47
N PRO A 102 3.88 -10.81 8.54
CA PRO A 102 2.60 -10.11 8.51
C PRO A 102 2.64 -9.09 7.35
N GLY A 103 1.61 -9.08 6.50
CA GLY A 103 1.56 -8.28 5.26
C GLY A 103 1.93 -9.06 3.99
N LEU A 104 2.48 -10.28 4.09
CA LEU A 104 2.93 -11.08 2.94
C LEU A 104 1.78 -11.50 2.02
N LEU A 105 0.59 -11.79 2.57
CA LEU A 105 -0.55 -12.20 1.74
C LEU A 105 -0.95 -11.08 0.79
N THR A 106 -0.91 -9.83 1.26
CA THR A 106 -1.32 -8.68 0.47
C THR A 106 -0.31 -8.23 -0.60
N CYS A 107 0.93 -8.73 -0.56
CA CYS A 107 1.95 -8.41 -1.58
C CYS A 107 1.44 -8.69 -3.00
N ILE A 108 0.74 -9.81 -3.22
CA ILE A 108 0.24 -10.15 -4.56
C ILE A 108 -0.83 -9.18 -5.04
N LEU A 109 -1.71 -8.73 -4.13
CA LEU A 109 -2.77 -7.76 -4.46
C LEU A 109 -2.15 -6.42 -4.85
N ILE A 110 -1.16 -5.95 -4.08
CA ILE A 110 -0.44 -4.70 -4.34
C ILE A 110 0.33 -4.78 -5.66
N TRP A 111 0.99 -5.90 -5.95
CA TRP A 111 1.72 -6.09 -7.20
C TRP A 111 0.79 -6.15 -8.41
N MET A 112 -0.32 -6.88 -8.32
CA MET A 112 -1.35 -6.89 -9.36
C MET A 112 -1.88 -5.47 -9.62
N GLN A 113 -2.18 -4.72 -8.56
CA GLN A 113 -2.69 -3.36 -8.71
C GLN A 113 -1.67 -2.39 -9.31
N THR A 114 -0.41 -2.51 -8.88
CA THR A 114 0.69 -1.71 -9.44
C THR A 114 0.88 -2.04 -10.92
N TYR A 115 0.84 -3.32 -11.28
CA TYR A 115 0.84 -3.75 -12.68
C TYR A 115 -0.33 -3.16 -13.45
N PHE A 116 -1.55 -3.15 -12.91
CA PHE A 116 -2.71 -2.58 -13.59
C PHE A 116 -2.60 -1.06 -13.79
N ILE A 117 -2.06 -0.34 -12.80
CA ILE A 117 -1.78 1.09 -12.91
C ILE A 117 -0.79 1.36 -14.04
N LEU A 118 0.25 0.53 -14.21
CA LEU A 118 1.28 0.75 -15.23
C LEU A 118 0.88 0.27 -16.62
N ALA A 119 0.21 -0.88 -16.71
CA ALA A 119 -0.08 -1.57 -17.98
C ALA A 119 -1.42 -1.16 -18.61
N TYR A 120 -2.38 -0.70 -17.81
CA TYR A 120 -3.75 -0.42 -18.27
C TYR A 120 -4.21 1.02 -17.97
N HIS A 121 -3.29 1.93 -17.66
CA HIS A 121 -3.61 3.36 -17.64
C HIS A 121 -4.10 3.78 -19.03
N PRO A 122 -5.21 4.53 -19.16
CA PRO A 122 -5.64 5.04 -20.46
C PRO A 122 -4.51 5.89 -21.06
N SER A 123 -4.03 5.58 -22.26
CA SER A 123 -3.25 6.54 -23.04
C SER A 123 -4.01 7.86 -23.05
N SER A 124 -3.32 8.97 -22.76
CA SER A 124 -3.89 10.30 -22.69
C SER A 124 -4.97 10.50 -23.76
N GLN A 125 -6.14 10.99 -23.36
CA GLN A 125 -7.12 11.57 -24.30
C GLN A 125 -6.64 12.91 -24.88
N TRP A 126 -5.33 13.06 -25.04
CA TRP A 126 -4.67 14.14 -25.73
C TRP A 126 -4.09 13.50 -26.97
N GLY A 127 -4.79 13.70 -28.07
CA GLY A 127 -4.25 13.40 -29.38
C GLY A 127 -3.01 14.24 -29.62
N ASP A 128 -2.01 13.58 -30.18
CA ASP A 128 -1.25 14.09 -31.32
C ASP A 128 -1.40 13.05 -32.44
#